data_AF-A0A4Q8U8L9-F1
#
_entry.id   AF-A0A4Q8U8L9-F1
#
_cell.length_a   1.000
_cell.length_b   1.000
_cell.length_c   1.000
_cell.angle_alpha   90.00
_cell.angle_beta   90.00
_cell.angle_gamma   90.00
#
_symmetry.space_group_name_H-M   'P 1'
#
loop_
_entity.id
_entity.type
_entity.pdbx_description
1 polymer ?
#
loop_
_entity_poly.entity_id
_entity_poly.type
_entity_poly.pdbx_seq_one_letter_code
_entity_poly.pdbx_strand_id
1 'polypeptide(L)'
;MCMPHNKICHSSSSFSSINSPLLHHLDSKVKRHNLMLRQKGTFKVRTPLLLLICLLVLIVSTPCKADLSLTLDDKEMAQADAMYQQYCSLCHGKDREGYKADHAPSLKSESMLSTAYPQLLFDTISWGRVNSAMDGYSKEAGGPLSDADIILLIRWLAQKERISPIELGEASVQGNALNGKVIYSENCVSCHGVNGEGVTAPAIADQLFLSSATDNYLKHAIVYGREGTPMQSFSNKLHDEEINDIVAYLRSQASGWRPTPLELAKWPEPEEFVINPKGSNPTFNLRDGRYVPAKEVVQALESNNKLIILDTRPGSAWQRIHIPGAVPMPYYRDKSRIAEYLPNDDTWIVAYCACPHAASDSVVNHLRSLGYKNTAVIDEGILKWIEMGLPVEAGKDKANKK
;
A
#
# COMPACT_ATOMS: atom_id res chain seq x y z
N MET A 1 -19.94 6.72 6.96
CA MET A 1 -18.78 6.71 7.88
C MET A 1 -18.66 5.31 8.45
N CYS A 2 -17.87 4.46 7.81
CA CYS A 2 -17.47 3.16 8.36
C CYS A 2 -16.08 3.36 8.96
N MET A 3 -15.87 2.85 10.17
CA MET A 3 -14.60 2.92 10.90
C MET A 3 -13.51 2.08 10.21
N PRO A 4 -12.23 2.47 10.33
CA PRO A 4 -11.12 1.73 9.76
C PRO A 4 -10.80 0.49 10.63
N HIS A 5 -10.18 -0.52 10.01
CA HIS A 5 -9.54 -1.71 10.61
C HIS A 5 -10.25 -3.08 10.60
N ASN A 6 -11.39 -3.26 9.93
CA ASN A 6 -11.90 -4.63 9.76
C ASN A 6 -11.39 -5.24 8.46
N LYS A 7 -10.75 -6.43 8.58
CA LYS A 7 -10.66 -7.43 7.51
C LYS A 7 -11.97 -7.39 6.72
N ILE A 8 -11.92 -7.37 5.39
CA ILE A 8 -13.12 -7.45 4.56
C ILE A 8 -13.94 -8.62 5.11
N CYS A 9 -15.12 -8.31 5.68
CA CYS A 9 -15.82 -9.23 6.57
C CYS A 9 -16.17 -10.53 5.85
N HIS A 10 -15.36 -11.58 5.99
CA HIS A 10 -15.73 -12.93 5.59
C HIS A 10 -16.71 -13.52 6.61
N SER A 11 -17.73 -14.22 6.11
CA SER A 11 -18.66 -14.97 6.94
C SER A 11 -17.97 -16.19 7.51
N SER A 12 -17.49 -16.13 8.75
CA SER A 12 -17.13 -17.33 9.50
C SER A 12 -18.41 -18.08 9.90
N SER A 13 -18.57 -19.29 9.37
CA SER A 13 -19.52 -20.29 9.84
C SER A 13 -19.39 -20.51 11.35
N SER A 14 -20.54 -20.55 12.01
CA SER A 14 -20.75 -20.82 13.44
C SER A 14 -19.91 -21.99 13.96
N PHE A 15 -19.01 -21.71 14.89
CA PHE A 15 -18.45 -22.75 15.76
C PHE A 15 -19.08 -22.67 17.16
N SER A 16 -19.68 -23.79 17.52
CA SER A 16 -20.31 -24.10 18.80
C SER A 16 -19.32 -24.05 19.96
N SER A 17 -19.76 -23.42 21.04
CA SER A 17 -19.13 -23.42 22.36
C SER A 17 -18.85 -24.84 22.87
N ILE A 18 -17.61 -25.12 23.26
CA ILE A 18 -17.26 -26.26 24.12
C ILE A 18 -16.71 -25.69 25.44
N ASN A 19 -17.39 -26.05 26.52
CA ASN A 19 -17.00 -25.82 27.90
C ASN A 19 -15.73 -26.58 28.27
N SER A 20 -14.86 -26.00 29.09
CA SER A 20 -14.24 -26.73 30.20
C SER A 20 -13.74 -25.79 31.32
N PRO A 21 -13.88 -26.14 32.61
CA PRO A 21 -13.57 -25.30 33.77
C PRO A 21 -12.23 -25.63 34.46
N LEU A 22 -11.95 -24.88 35.54
CA LEU A 22 -10.91 -25.05 36.59
C LEU A 22 -9.61 -24.26 36.30
N LEU A 23 -8.91 -23.61 37.23
CA LEU A 23 -9.04 -23.34 38.67
C LEU A 23 -7.92 -22.35 39.06
N HIS A 24 -8.14 -21.56 40.12
CA HIS A 24 -7.15 -20.90 41.00
C HIS A 24 -6.14 -19.94 40.34
N HIS A 25 -5.84 -18.74 40.82
CA HIS A 25 -5.78 -18.13 42.15
C HIS A 25 -5.83 -16.61 41.90
N LEU A 26 -6.42 -15.82 42.81
CA LEU A 26 -5.84 -14.59 43.35
C LEU A 26 -6.83 -13.97 44.33
N ASP A 27 -6.51 -14.14 45.60
CA ASP A 27 -7.11 -13.43 46.72
C ASP A 27 -6.28 -12.16 46.96
N SER A 28 -6.93 -11.00 47.00
CA SER A 28 -6.97 -10.18 48.22
C SER A 28 -7.19 -8.68 47.95
N LYS A 29 -8.22 -8.18 48.64
CA LYS A 29 -8.33 -6.86 49.28
C LYS A 29 -8.40 -5.62 48.39
N VAL A 30 -9.63 -5.14 48.15
CA VAL A 30 -9.99 -3.75 48.48
C VAL A 30 -11.37 -3.71 49.13
N LYS A 31 -11.44 -3.02 50.27
CA LYS A 31 -12.56 -2.93 51.21
C LYS A 31 -13.76 -2.18 50.63
N ARG A 32 -14.95 -2.71 50.93
CA ARG A 32 -16.25 -2.04 50.89
C ARG A 32 -16.29 -0.86 51.86
N HIS A 33 -16.92 0.24 51.46
CA HIS A 33 -17.72 1.06 52.38
C HIS A 33 -19.13 1.18 51.81
N ASN A 34 -20.08 0.60 52.56
CA ASN A 34 -21.51 0.75 52.37
C ASN A 34 -21.92 2.15 52.80
N LEU A 35 -22.80 2.79 52.02
CA LEU A 35 -23.76 3.74 52.58
C LEU A 35 -25.16 3.30 52.18
N MET A 36 -25.86 2.72 53.15
CA MET A 36 -27.31 2.56 53.12
C MET A 36 -27.96 3.91 53.43
N LEU A 37 -28.91 4.35 52.60
CA LEU A 37 -30.14 4.94 53.12
C LEU A 37 -31.32 4.50 52.24
N ARG A 38 -32.29 3.87 52.90
CA ARG A 38 -33.52 3.31 52.37
C ARG A 38 -34.67 4.02 53.09
N GLN A 39 -35.52 4.74 52.37
CA GLN A 39 -36.89 5.09 52.78
C GLN A 39 -37.78 4.81 51.56
N LYS A 40 -38.49 3.68 51.52
CA LYS A 40 -39.87 3.45 51.99
C LYS A 40 -40.87 4.45 51.39
N GLY A 41 -41.60 3.97 50.38
CA GLY A 41 -42.85 4.55 49.88
C GLY A 41 -43.53 3.57 48.94
N THR A 42 -44.45 2.78 49.46
CA THR A 42 -45.27 1.81 48.71
C THR A 42 -46.43 2.52 48.04
N PHE A 43 -46.57 2.41 46.72
CA PHE A 43 -47.84 2.67 46.02
C PHE A 43 -48.09 1.58 44.98
N LYS A 44 -49.19 0.85 45.15
CA LYS A 44 -49.75 -0.13 44.21
C LYS A 44 -50.68 0.64 43.27
N VAL A 45 -50.41 0.63 41.97
CA VAL A 45 -51.40 1.06 40.96
C VAL A 45 -51.44 0.04 39.83
N ARG A 46 -52.66 -0.35 39.49
CA ARG A 46 -53.09 -1.29 38.45
C ARG A 46 -52.73 -0.74 37.07
N THR A 47 -52.19 -1.58 36.19
CA THR A 47 -52.33 -1.45 34.73
C THR A 47 -53.73 -1.95 34.29
N PRO A 48 -54.22 -1.68 33.05
CA PRO A 48 -53.59 -1.00 31.91
C PRO A 48 -54.46 0.10 31.26
N LEU A 49 -53.93 0.87 30.31
CA LEU A 49 -54.43 0.99 28.92
C LEU A 49 -53.96 2.30 28.22
N LEU A 50 -53.27 2.09 27.09
CA LEU A 50 -53.07 2.95 25.90
C LEU A 50 -52.20 4.23 25.95
N LEU A 51 -51.27 4.24 24.98
CA LEU A 51 -50.71 5.37 24.22
C LEU A 51 -49.75 6.34 24.93
N LEU A 52 -48.44 6.14 24.72
CA LEU A 52 -47.62 7.13 24.00
C LEU A 52 -46.22 6.58 23.64
N ILE A 53 -46.01 6.37 22.35
CA ILE A 53 -44.85 6.81 21.55
C ILE A 53 -43.50 6.90 22.31
N CYS A 54 -42.74 5.81 22.26
CA CYS A 54 -41.29 5.83 22.17
C CYS A 54 -40.85 4.57 21.41
N LEU A 55 -41.18 4.53 20.11
CA LEU A 55 -40.52 3.63 19.19
C LEU A 55 -39.10 4.19 19.05
N LEU A 56 -38.20 3.75 19.94
CA LEU A 56 -36.77 3.76 19.67
C LEU A 56 -36.61 3.00 18.35
N VAL A 57 -36.46 3.75 17.26
CA VAL A 57 -35.90 3.22 16.04
C VAL A 57 -34.46 2.87 16.39
N LEU A 58 -34.26 1.67 16.91
CA LEU A 58 -33.01 0.95 16.76
C LEU A 58 -32.82 0.81 15.26
N ILE A 59 -32.18 1.81 14.66
CA ILE A 59 -31.53 1.63 13.35
C ILE A 59 -30.48 0.58 13.64
N VAL A 60 -30.84 -0.69 13.47
CA VAL A 60 -29.89 -1.76 13.31
C VAL A 60 -29.19 -1.42 12.01
N SER A 61 -28.09 -0.67 12.12
CA SER A 61 -27.15 -0.49 11.03
C SER A 61 -26.64 -1.88 10.70
N THR A 62 -27.31 -2.56 9.77
CA THR A 62 -26.78 -3.77 9.18
C THR A 62 -25.38 -3.40 8.68
N PRO A 63 -24.32 -4.06 9.17
CA PRO A 63 -23.00 -3.80 8.65
C PRO A 63 -23.08 -4.04 7.15
N CYS A 64 -22.83 -2.99 6.37
CA CYS A 64 -22.75 -3.08 4.92
C CYS A 64 -21.59 -4.03 4.63
N LYS A 65 -21.91 -5.30 4.35
CA LYS A 65 -20.91 -6.27 3.92
C LYS A 65 -20.51 -5.86 2.51
N ALA A 66 -19.21 -5.70 2.28
CA ALA A 66 -18.70 -5.51 0.93
C ALA A 66 -19.14 -6.71 0.06
N ASP A 67 -19.67 -6.44 -1.14
CA ASP A 67 -19.91 -7.48 -2.13
C ASP A 67 -18.55 -7.93 -2.68
N LEU A 68 -18.24 -9.20 -2.48
CA LEU A 68 -17.03 -9.87 -2.96
C LEU A 68 -17.35 -10.93 -4.02
N SER A 69 -18.54 -10.90 -4.60
CA SER A 69 -18.91 -11.79 -5.70
C SER A 69 -17.96 -11.60 -6.88
N LEU A 70 -17.60 -12.71 -7.53
CA LEU A 70 -16.67 -12.71 -8.66
C LEU A 70 -17.34 -12.39 -10.00
N THR A 71 -18.61 -12.01 -9.96
CA THR A 71 -19.39 -11.68 -11.15
C THR A 71 -19.74 -10.20 -11.11
N LEU A 72 -19.22 -9.49 -12.08
CA LEU A 72 -19.45 -8.10 -12.42
C LEU A 72 -20.24 -8.04 -13.72
N ASP A 73 -21.10 -7.04 -13.83
CA ASP A 73 -21.76 -6.71 -15.08
C ASP A 73 -20.81 -6.00 -16.07
N ASP A 74 -21.25 -5.82 -17.32
CA ASP A 74 -20.43 -5.21 -18.37
C ASP A 74 -19.99 -3.77 -18.04
N LYS A 75 -20.81 -3.03 -17.29
CA LYS A 75 -20.52 -1.65 -16.91
C LYS A 75 -19.46 -1.60 -15.82
N GLU A 76 -19.59 -2.45 -14.80
CA GLU A 76 -18.60 -2.65 -13.75
C GLU A 76 -17.26 -3.12 -14.35
N MET A 77 -17.29 -4.06 -15.30
CA MET A 77 -16.10 -4.54 -16.00
C MET A 77 -15.39 -3.42 -16.78
N ALA A 78 -16.14 -2.58 -17.49
CA ALA A 78 -15.59 -1.45 -18.24
C ALA A 78 -15.04 -0.35 -17.32
N GLN A 79 -15.74 -0.05 -16.22
CA GLN A 79 -15.27 0.93 -15.23
C GLN A 79 -13.96 0.47 -14.58
N ALA A 80 -13.87 -0.80 -14.18
CA ALA A 80 -12.67 -1.36 -13.59
C ALA A 80 -11.50 -1.40 -14.57
N ASP A 81 -11.74 -1.76 -15.83
CA ASP A 81 -10.70 -1.73 -16.87
C ASP A 81 -10.17 -0.31 -17.08
N ALA A 82 -11.04 0.70 -17.18
CA ALA A 82 -10.62 2.10 -17.30
C ALA A 82 -9.75 2.55 -16.11
N MET A 83 -10.13 2.19 -14.88
CA MET A 83 -9.32 2.45 -13.69
C MET A 83 -7.96 1.73 -13.76
N TYR A 84 -7.94 0.46 -14.16
CA TYR A 84 -6.70 -0.30 -14.33
C TYR A 84 -5.77 0.36 -15.37
N GLN A 85 -6.32 0.75 -16.53
CA GLN A 85 -5.56 1.42 -17.57
C GLN A 85 -4.97 2.74 -17.06
N GLN A 86 -5.71 3.48 -16.24
CA GLN A 86 -5.27 4.76 -15.68
C GLN A 86 -4.20 4.61 -14.59
N TYR A 87 -4.36 3.68 -13.65
CA TYR A 87 -3.59 3.64 -12.40
C TYR A 87 -2.62 2.45 -12.26
N CYS A 88 -2.65 1.47 -13.16
CA CYS A 88 -1.86 0.24 -12.97
C CYS A 88 -1.09 -0.17 -14.22
N SER A 89 -1.65 0.08 -15.42
CA SER A 89 -1.09 -0.41 -16.68
C SER A 89 0.32 0.10 -17.01
N LEU A 90 0.72 1.27 -16.48
CA LEU A 90 2.05 1.82 -16.67
C LEU A 90 3.14 0.85 -16.20
N CYS A 91 2.91 0.17 -15.07
CA CYS A 91 3.85 -0.77 -14.49
C CYS A 91 3.50 -2.23 -14.80
N HIS A 92 2.22 -2.60 -14.70
CA HIS A 92 1.76 -3.99 -14.86
C HIS A 92 1.41 -4.36 -16.32
N GLY A 93 1.48 -3.42 -17.26
CA GLY A 93 1.15 -3.64 -18.66
C GLY A 93 -0.33 -3.56 -18.97
N LYS A 94 -0.68 -3.32 -20.24
CA LYS A 94 -2.07 -3.09 -20.65
C LYS A 94 -2.92 -4.35 -20.56
N ASP A 95 -2.31 -5.53 -20.67
CA ASP A 95 -2.95 -6.83 -20.49
C ASP A 95 -2.48 -7.54 -19.21
N ARG A 96 -2.06 -6.78 -18.18
CA ARG A 96 -1.65 -7.35 -16.87
C ARG A 96 -0.43 -8.28 -16.97
N GLU A 97 0.29 -8.26 -18.08
CA GLU A 97 1.38 -9.19 -18.34
C GLU A 97 2.56 -9.04 -17.36
N GLY A 98 2.68 -7.89 -16.71
CA GLY A 98 3.77 -7.56 -15.80
C GLY A 98 5.04 -7.10 -16.54
N TYR A 99 6.06 -6.80 -15.76
CA TYR A 99 7.43 -6.51 -16.17
C TYR A 99 7.58 -5.34 -17.16
N LYS A 100 6.58 -4.43 -17.27
CA LYS A 100 6.72 -3.22 -18.09
C LYS A 100 7.57 -2.15 -17.43
N ALA A 101 7.46 -2.02 -16.10
CA ALA A 101 8.32 -1.17 -15.32
C ALA A 101 8.63 -1.81 -13.96
N ASP A 102 9.85 -1.62 -13.49
CA ASP A 102 10.32 -1.98 -12.14
C ASP A 102 10.03 -3.42 -11.68
N HIS A 103 10.12 -4.38 -12.62
CA HIS A 103 9.81 -5.78 -12.34
C HIS A 103 8.43 -6.01 -11.71
N ALA A 104 7.48 -5.07 -11.92
CA ALA A 104 6.13 -5.19 -11.40
C ALA A 104 5.53 -6.54 -11.87
N PRO A 105 5.08 -7.41 -10.95
CA PRO A 105 4.75 -8.78 -11.30
C PRO A 105 3.55 -8.85 -12.25
N SER A 106 3.45 -9.97 -12.98
CA SER A 106 2.25 -10.28 -13.74
C SER A 106 1.04 -10.36 -12.82
N LEU A 107 -0.08 -9.77 -13.24
CA LEU A 107 -1.37 -9.92 -12.59
C LEU A 107 -2.28 -10.92 -13.33
N LYS A 108 -1.68 -11.82 -14.13
CA LYS A 108 -2.36 -12.96 -14.76
C LYS A 108 -2.16 -14.28 -14.01
N SER A 109 -1.34 -14.27 -12.95
CA SER A 109 -1.11 -15.47 -12.15
C SER A 109 -2.37 -15.83 -11.35
N GLU A 110 -3.12 -16.83 -11.83
CA GLU A 110 -4.24 -17.45 -11.12
C GLU A 110 -3.86 -17.95 -9.71
N SER A 111 -2.68 -18.57 -9.52
CA SER A 111 -2.18 -19.01 -8.20
C SER A 111 -2.01 -17.82 -7.27
N MET A 112 -1.38 -16.73 -7.74
CA MET A 112 -1.21 -15.52 -6.93
C MET A 112 -2.57 -14.92 -6.56
N LEU A 113 -3.42 -14.69 -7.55
CA LEU A 113 -4.72 -14.06 -7.34
C LEU A 113 -5.65 -14.91 -6.47
N SER A 114 -5.73 -16.23 -6.69
CA SER A 114 -6.59 -17.12 -5.91
C SER A 114 -6.21 -17.21 -4.44
N THR A 115 -4.91 -17.13 -4.13
CA THR A 115 -4.41 -17.16 -2.75
C THR A 115 -4.40 -15.79 -2.07
N ALA A 116 -4.32 -14.70 -2.84
CA ALA A 116 -4.30 -13.34 -2.31
C ALA A 116 -5.70 -12.71 -2.18
N TYR A 117 -6.68 -13.22 -2.92
CA TYR A 117 -8.03 -12.67 -2.90
C TYR A 117 -8.75 -12.96 -1.58
N PRO A 118 -9.51 -12.00 -1.03
CA PRO A 118 -9.57 -10.59 -1.42
C PRO A 118 -8.60 -9.71 -0.61
N GLN A 119 -8.31 -10.10 0.63
CA GLN A 119 -7.73 -9.20 1.62
C GLN A 119 -6.31 -8.75 1.27
N LEU A 120 -5.44 -9.67 0.86
CA LEU A 120 -4.05 -9.32 0.54
C LEU A 120 -3.97 -8.41 -0.68
N LEU A 121 -4.84 -8.62 -1.69
CA LEU A 121 -4.94 -7.73 -2.84
C LEU A 121 -5.44 -6.34 -2.43
N PHE A 122 -6.50 -6.28 -1.62
CA PHE A 122 -7.05 -5.02 -1.12
C PHE A 122 -5.99 -4.22 -0.33
N ASP A 123 -5.29 -4.87 0.60
CA ASP A 123 -4.26 -4.22 1.42
C ASP A 123 -3.08 -3.75 0.56
N THR A 124 -2.62 -4.59 -0.38
CA THR A 124 -1.53 -4.25 -1.31
C THR A 124 -1.89 -3.05 -2.18
N ILE A 125 -3.13 -2.96 -2.71
CA ILE A 125 -3.54 -1.82 -3.54
C ILE A 125 -3.78 -0.58 -2.67
N SER A 126 -4.38 -0.75 -1.49
CA SER A 126 -4.71 0.37 -0.62
C SER A 126 -3.47 1.08 -0.10
N TRP A 127 -2.54 0.30 0.43
CA TRP A 127 -1.41 0.79 1.21
C TRP A 127 -0.07 0.55 0.52
N GLY A 128 -0.03 -0.16 -0.61
CA GLY A 128 1.21 -0.45 -1.35
C GLY A 128 2.07 -1.51 -0.66
N ARG A 129 3.36 -1.52 -0.98
CA ARG A 129 4.41 -2.24 -0.25
C ARG A 129 5.54 -1.27 0.02
N VAL A 130 5.89 -1.11 1.29
CA VAL A 130 6.87 -0.11 1.73
C VAL A 130 8.22 -0.44 1.10
N ASN A 131 8.97 0.60 0.72
CA ASN A 131 10.28 0.48 0.06
C ASN A 131 10.26 -0.29 -1.28
N SER A 132 9.13 -0.29 -1.99
CA SER A 132 9.02 -0.80 -3.35
C SER A 132 8.32 0.22 -4.26
N ALA A 133 8.28 -0.01 -5.58
CA ALA A 133 7.49 0.82 -6.48
C ALA A 133 5.98 0.54 -6.45
N MET A 134 5.51 -0.47 -5.72
CA MET A 134 4.08 -0.67 -5.51
C MET A 134 3.56 0.31 -4.46
N ASP A 135 3.26 1.53 -4.87
CA ASP A 135 2.69 2.55 -3.99
C ASP A 135 1.21 2.25 -3.63
N GLY A 136 0.69 2.90 -2.58
CA GLY A 136 -0.71 2.75 -2.18
C GLY A 136 -1.63 3.64 -3.03
N TYR A 137 -2.89 3.25 -3.21
CA TYR A 137 -3.84 4.00 -4.02
C TYR A 137 -5.10 4.40 -3.26
N SER A 138 -5.30 3.96 -2.01
CA SER A 138 -6.48 4.35 -1.24
C SER A 138 -6.48 5.83 -0.91
N LYS A 139 -7.66 6.43 -0.85
CA LYS A 139 -7.88 7.81 -0.37
C LYS A 139 -7.39 7.98 1.06
N GLU A 140 -7.53 6.95 1.90
CA GLU A 140 -7.04 6.95 3.27
C GLU A 140 -5.51 7.09 3.35
N ALA A 141 -4.79 6.50 2.39
CA ALA A 141 -3.36 6.65 2.25
C ALA A 141 -2.95 7.96 1.55
N GLY A 142 -3.89 8.76 1.01
CA GLY A 142 -3.64 9.95 0.20
C GLY A 142 -3.63 9.72 -1.33
N GLY A 143 -4.04 8.53 -1.77
CA GLY A 143 -4.24 8.16 -3.18
C GLY A 143 -5.62 8.53 -3.75
N PRO A 144 -5.90 8.15 -5.01
CA PRO A 144 -7.12 8.58 -5.70
C PRO A 144 -8.34 7.67 -5.49
N LEU A 145 -8.16 6.42 -5.06
CA LEU A 145 -9.19 5.38 -5.09
C LEU A 145 -9.93 5.28 -3.75
N SER A 146 -11.26 5.18 -3.80
CA SER A 146 -12.03 4.74 -2.63
C SER A 146 -11.92 3.24 -2.41
N ASP A 147 -12.30 2.75 -1.23
CA ASP A 147 -12.37 1.31 -0.94
C ASP A 147 -13.27 0.58 -1.96
N ALA A 148 -14.36 1.20 -2.38
CA ALA A 148 -15.26 0.64 -3.39
C ALA A 148 -14.59 0.50 -4.76
N ASP A 149 -13.74 1.46 -5.15
CA ASP A 149 -12.97 1.40 -6.39
C ASP A 149 -11.94 0.25 -6.33
N ILE A 150 -11.27 0.07 -5.18
CA ILE A 150 -10.31 -1.00 -4.97
C ILE A 150 -11.01 -2.37 -4.96
N ILE A 151 -12.15 -2.49 -4.28
CA ILE A 151 -12.97 -3.71 -4.28
C ILE A 151 -13.42 -4.05 -5.71
N LEU A 152 -13.86 -3.06 -6.49
CA LEU A 152 -14.24 -3.25 -7.88
C LEU A 152 -13.04 -3.74 -8.73
N LEU A 153 -11.85 -3.17 -8.53
CA LEU A 153 -10.61 -3.60 -9.22
C LEU A 153 -10.24 -5.05 -8.90
N ILE A 154 -10.26 -5.47 -7.62
CA ILE A 154 -9.89 -6.86 -7.27
C ILE A 154 -10.91 -7.88 -7.75
N ARG A 155 -12.21 -7.53 -7.75
CA ARG A 155 -13.28 -8.36 -8.33
C ARG A 155 -13.08 -8.49 -9.85
N TRP A 156 -12.74 -7.39 -10.51
CA TRP A 156 -12.45 -7.40 -11.94
C TRP A 156 -11.25 -8.26 -12.28
N LEU A 157 -10.15 -8.17 -11.53
CA LEU A 157 -8.99 -9.06 -11.71
C LEU A 157 -9.40 -10.52 -11.56
N ALA A 158 -10.17 -10.83 -10.52
CA ALA A 158 -10.63 -12.18 -10.26
C ALA A 158 -11.50 -12.75 -11.39
N GLN A 159 -12.45 -11.97 -11.91
CA GLN A 159 -13.28 -12.37 -13.04
C GLN A 159 -12.50 -12.46 -14.34
N LYS A 160 -11.61 -11.50 -14.60
CA LYS A 160 -10.83 -11.39 -15.83
C LYS A 160 -9.92 -12.60 -16.03
N GLU A 161 -9.27 -13.03 -14.95
CA GLU A 161 -8.40 -14.22 -14.94
C GLU A 161 -9.15 -15.50 -14.50
N ARG A 162 -10.48 -15.43 -14.32
CA ARG A 162 -11.37 -16.57 -14.00
C ARG A 162 -10.91 -17.39 -12.80
N ILE A 163 -10.39 -16.73 -11.78
CA ILE A 163 -9.83 -17.42 -10.62
C ILE A 163 -10.95 -18.06 -9.79
N SER A 164 -10.59 -19.13 -9.08
CA SER A 164 -11.37 -19.65 -7.96
C SER A 164 -10.58 -19.40 -6.67
N PRO A 165 -10.96 -18.42 -5.83
CA PRO A 165 -10.25 -18.12 -4.59
C PRO A 165 -10.12 -19.35 -3.71
N ILE A 166 -8.96 -19.51 -3.09
CA ILE A 166 -8.69 -20.61 -2.17
C ILE A 166 -8.52 -20.08 -0.75
N GLU A 167 -9.28 -20.65 0.17
CA GLU A 167 -9.17 -20.34 1.59
C GLU A 167 -7.96 -21.08 2.15
N LEU A 168 -6.90 -20.32 2.45
CA LEU A 168 -5.73 -20.84 3.13
C LEU A 168 -5.89 -20.63 4.64
N GLY A 169 -5.58 -21.66 5.43
CA GLY A 169 -5.70 -21.58 6.87
C GLY A 169 -4.89 -20.41 7.47
N GLU A 170 -5.39 -19.84 8.56
CA GLU A 170 -4.73 -18.75 9.30
C GLU A 170 -3.72 -19.28 10.34
N ALA A 171 -3.62 -20.61 10.50
CA ALA A 171 -2.71 -21.23 11.44
C ALA A 171 -1.25 -20.92 11.09
N SER A 172 -0.48 -20.50 12.10
CA SER A 172 0.95 -20.32 11.96
C SER A 172 1.63 -21.66 11.67
N VAL A 173 2.63 -21.66 10.80
CA VAL A 173 3.47 -22.85 10.60
C VAL A 173 4.48 -22.98 11.75
N GLN A 174 4.87 -24.21 12.07
CA GLN A 174 5.98 -24.46 12.99
C GLN A 174 7.25 -24.68 12.17
N GLY A 175 8.28 -23.89 12.44
CA GLY A 175 9.58 -23.99 11.77
C GLY A 175 10.68 -23.30 12.58
N ASN A 176 11.93 -23.58 12.20
CA ASN A 176 13.15 -23.04 12.76
C ASN A 176 13.66 -21.88 11.90
N ALA A 177 13.49 -20.65 12.39
CA ALA A 177 13.91 -19.44 11.69
C ALA A 177 15.42 -19.35 11.41
N LEU A 178 16.27 -19.95 12.25
CA LEU A 178 17.72 -19.96 12.03
C LEU A 178 18.09 -20.85 10.83
N ASN A 179 17.47 -22.04 10.74
CA ASN A 179 17.64 -22.91 9.59
C ASN A 179 17.03 -22.30 8.33
N GLY A 180 15.83 -21.72 8.46
CA GLY A 180 15.13 -21.02 7.39
C GLY A 180 15.95 -19.91 6.75
N LYS A 181 16.71 -19.16 7.55
CA LYS A 181 17.63 -18.13 7.04
C LYS A 181 18.72 -18.72 6.14
N VAL A 182 19.26 -19.89 6.48
CA VAL A 182 20.29 -20.56 5.67
C VAL A 182 19.69 -20.99 4.34
N ILE A 183 18.55 -21.69 4.38
CA ILE A 183 17.87 -22.18 3.17
C ILE A 183 17.42 -21.02 2.28
N TYR A 184 16.89 -19.94 2.88
CA TYR A 184 16.54 -18.71 2.18
C TYR A 184 17.75 -18.11 1.45
N SER A 185 18.92 -18.08 2.11
CA SER A 185 20.15 -17.53 1.54
C SER A 185 20.59 -18.28 0.29
N GLU A 186 20.37 -19.59 0.25
CA GLU A 186 20.75 -20.46 -0.88
C GLU A 186 19.76 -20.40 -2.05
N ASN A 187 18.48 -20.16 -1.77
CA ASN A 187 17.40 -20.38 -2.74
C ASN A 187 16.65 -19.11 -3.18
N CYS A 188 16.61 -18.07 -2.35
CA CYS A 188 15.66 -16.97 -2.51
C CYS A 188 16.34 -15.61 -2.77
N VAL A 189 17.57 -15.42 -2.28
CA VAL A 189 18.27 -14.12 -2.26
C VAL A 189 18.52 -13.54 -3.64
N SER A 190 18.76 -14.37 -4.66
CA SER A 190 19.05 -13.90 -6.03
C SER A 190 17.92 -13.07 -6.64
N CYS A 191 16.68 -13.27 -6.19
CA CYS A 191 15.50 -12.56 -6.67
C CYS A 191 14.94 -11.60 -5.61
N HIS A 192 14.81 -12.07 -4.37
CA HIS A 192 14.15 -11.34 -3.29
C HIS A 192 15.09 -10.49 -2.43
N GLY A 193 16.40 -10.56 -2.65
CA GLY A 193 17.38 -9.83 -1.84
C GLY A 193 17.75 -10.55 -0.55
N VAL A 194 18.82 -10.08 0.09
CA VAL A 194 19.47 -10.75 1.24
C VAL A 194 18.52 -10.85 2.42
N ASN A 195 17.68 -9.83 2.62
CA ASN A 195 16.73 -9.72 3.71
C ASN A 195 15.27 -9.75 3.23
N GLY A 196 15.00 -10.06 1.95
CA GLY A 196 13.65 -10.04 1.40
C GLY A 196 13.17 -8.64 0.98
N GLU A 197 14.08 -7.69 0.80
CA GLU A 197 13.83 -6.30 0.39
C GLU A 197 13.29 -6.16 -1.05
N GLY A 198 13.42 -7.20 -1.87
CA GLY A 198 13.03 -7.21 -3.28
C GLY A 198 14.09 -6.56 -4.16
N VAL A 199 14.58 -7.29 -5.17
CA VAL A 199 15.57 -6.78 -6.13
C VAL A 199 15.00 -6.87 -7.54
N THR A 200 14.76 -8.10 -8.00
CA THR A 200 14.10 -8.40 -9.29
C THR A 200 12.74 -9.09 -9.08
N ALA A 201 12.44 -9.45 -7.84
CA ALA A 201 11.16 -9.99 -7.39
C ALA A 201 10.60 -9.14 -6.24
N PRO A 202 9.30 -9.30 -5.89
CA PRO A 202 8.67 -8.46 -4.88
C PRO A 202 9.36 -8.53 -3.51
N ALA A 203 9.32 -7.42 -2.77
CA ALA A 203 9.74 -7.34 -1.37
C ALA A 203 8.84 -8.24 -0.51
N ILE A 204 9.36 -9.38 -0.05
CA ILE A 204 8.64 -10.39 0.74
C ILE A 204 8.88 -10.26 2.25
N ALA A 205 9.83 -9.43 2.66
CA ALA A 205 9.99 -8.99 4.04
C ALA A 205 9.35 -7.61 4.31
N ASP A 206 8.63 -7.06 3.32
CA ASP A 206 7.83 -5.85 3.51
C ASP A 206 6.83 -6.04 4.66
N GLN A 207 6.72 -5.03 5.51
CA GLN A 207 5.99 -5.15 6.78
C GLN A 207 4.48 -5.19 6.57
N LEU A 208 3.98 -4.48 5.56
CA LEU A 208 2.59 -4.58 5.16
C LEU A 208 2.29 -5.97 4.60
N PHE A 209 3.12 -6.44 3.66
CA PHE A 209 2.98 -7.77 3.10
C PHE A 209 3.02 -8.85 4.19
N LEU A 210 3.99 -8.82 5.10
CA LEU A 210 4.07 -9.78 6.20
C LEU A 210 2.90 -9.66 7.21
N SER A 211 2.27 -8.49 7.33
CA SER A 211 1.09 -8.32 8.19
C SER A 211 -0.21 -8.86 7.58
N SER A 212 -0.30 -8.90 6.25
CA SER A 212 -1.51 -9.29 5.51
C SER A 212 -1.44 -10.71 4.95
N ALA A 213 -0.27 -11.15 4.48
CA ALA A 213 -0.06 -12.50 3.97
C ALA A 213 0.01 -13.50 5.12
N THR A 214 -0.78 -14.57 5.08
CA THR A 214 -0.76 -15.67 6.06
C THR A 214 0.43 -16.61 5.84
N ASP A 215 0.76 -17.44 6.84
CA ASP A 215 1.88 -18.39 6.72
C ASP A 215 1.62 -19.39 5.60
N ASN A 216 0.36 -19.84 5.49
CA ASN A 216 -0.05 -20.75 4.43
C ASN A 216 -0.04 -20.08 3.05
N TYR A 217 -0.27 -18.77 2.95
CA TYR A 217 -0.04 -18.03 1.71
C TYR A 217 1.43 -18.09 1.29
N LEU A 218 2.36 -17.82 2.22
CA LEU A 218 3.80 -17.87 1.94
C LEU A 218 4.24 -19.28 1.56
N LYS A 219 3.82 -20.28 2.34
CA LYS A 219 4.07 -21.70 2.07
C LYS A 219 3.55 -22.13 0.70
N HIS A 220 2.31 -21.79 0.38
CA HIS A 220 1.70 -22.11 -0.92
C HIS A 220 2.50 -21.49 -2.08
N ALA A 221 2.96 -20.24 -1.92
CA ALA A 221 3.78 -19.59 -2.95
C ALA A 221 5.12 -20.30 -3.18
N ILE A 222 5.76 -20.81 -2.13
CA ILE A 222 7.02 -21.56 -2.21
C ILE A 222 6.79 -22.95 -2.83
N VAL A 223 5.76 -23.67 -2.37
CA VAL A 223 5.44 -25.02 -2.85
C VAL A 223 5.09 -25.03 -4.33
N TYR A 224 4.19 -24.13 -4.76
CA TYR A 224 3.62 -24.19 -6.11
C TYR A 224 4.23 -23.18 -7.09
N GLY A 225 5.01 -22.21 -6.59
CA GLY A 225 5.46 -21.09 -7.41
C GLY A 225 4.28 -20.21 -7.85
N ARG A 226 4.56 -19.31 -8.80
CA ARG A 226 3.59 -18.41 -9.45
C ARG A 226 3.77 -18.48 -10.96
N GLU A 227 2.79 -19.06 -11.66
CA GLU A 227 2.81 -19.21 -13.12
C GLU A 227 2.95 -17.86 -13.84
N GLY A 228 3.62 -17.90 -15.00
CA GLY A 228 3.91 -16.68 -15.76
C GLY A 228 4.94 -15.76 -15.10
N THR A 229 5.59 -16.19 -14.01
CA THR A 229 6.66 -15.44 -13.34
C THR A 229 7.91 -16.31 -13.15
N PRO A 230 9.08 -15.70 -12.85
CA PRO A 230 10.28 -16.45 -12.47
C PRO A 230 10.19 -17.21 -11.13
N MET A 231 9.15 -16.98 -10.31
CA MET A 231 8.98 -17.68 -9.03
C MET A 231 8.48 -19.10 -9.29
N GLN A 232 9.41 -20.04 -9.49
CA GLN A 232 9.12 -21.45 -9.76
C GLN A 232 8.69 -22.20 -8.48
N SER A 233 8.14 -23.39 -8.67
CA SER A 233 7.84 -24.32 -7.58
C SER A 233 9.14 -24.87 -6.95
N PHE A 234 9.16 -24.94 -5.62
CA PHE A 234 10.26 -25.53 -4.84
C PHE A 234 9.92 -26.90 -4.24
N SER A 235 8.73 -27.46 -4.51
CA SER A 235 8.30 -28.76 -3.94
C SER A 235 9.19 -29.94 -4.32
N ASN A 236 9.91 -29.84 -5.44
CA ASN A 236 10.87 -30.86 -5.88
C ASN A 236 12.30 -30.62 -5.35
N LYS A 237 12.54 -29.52 -4.64
CA LYS A 237 13.87 -29.12 -4.13
C LYS A 237 13.94 -29.07 -2.62
N LEU A 238 12.83 -28.74 -1.97
CA LEU A 238 12.74 -28.54 -0.52
C LEU A 238 11.63 -29.41 0.06
N HIS A 239 11.91 -30.02 1.20
CA HIS A 239 10.93 -30.73 2.01
C HIS A 239 9.99 -29.76 2.73
N ASP A 240 8.84 -30.26 3.18
CA ASP A 240 7.81 -29.43 3.83
C ASP A 240 8.34 -28.71 5.09
N GLU A 241 9.18 -29.39 5.87
CA GLU A 241 9.83 -28.83 7.07
C GLU A 241 10.77 -27.67 6.71
N GLU A 242 11.56 -27.81 5.64
CA GLU A 242 12.46 -26.76 5.15
C GLU A 242 11.67 -25.53 4.65
N ILE A 243 10.52 -25.75 4.01
CA ILE A 243 9.63 -24.67 3.60
C ILE A 243 9.02 -23.97 4.83
N ASN A 244 8.61 -24.72 5.85
CA ASN A 244 8.11 -24.14 7.10
C ASN A 244 9.20 -23.32 7.82
N ASP A 245 10.46 -23.77 7.75
CA ASP A 245 11.61 -23.03 8.28
C ASP A 245 11.81 -21.69 7.56
N ILE A 246 11.72 -21.65 6.22
CA ILE A 246 11.77 -20.40 5.44
C ILE A 246 10.64 -19.45 5.86
N VAL A 247 9.41 -19.96 6.01
CA VAL A 247 8.27 -19.14 6.45
C VAL A 247 8.51 -18.61 7.87
N ALA A 248 9.04 -19.44 8.78
CA ALA A 248 9.42 -19.02 10.13
C ALA A 248 10.51 -17.93 10.11
N TYR A 249 11.48 -18.02 9.19
CA TYR A 249 12.48 -16.97 8.98
C TYR A 249 11.84 -15.65 8.53
N LEU A 250 10.99 -15.67 7.50
CA LEU A 250 10.27 -14.46 7.04
C LEU A 250 9.43 -13.85 8.16
N ARG A 251 8.77 -14.69 8.98
CA ARG A 251 8.00 -14.23 10.15
C ARG A 251 8.84 -13.65 11.26
N SER A 252 10.08 -14.13 11.45
CA SER A 252 11.00 -13.53 12.41
C SER A 252 11.35 -12.08 12.08
N GLN A 253 11.13 -11.64 10.83
CA GLN A 253 11.35 -10.27 10.38
C GLN A 253 10.11 -9.36 10.52
N ALA A 254 8.95 -9.90 10.90
CA ALA A 254 7.73 -9.13 11.05
C ALA A 254 7.75 -8.29 12.34
N SER A 255 7.53 -6.98 12.21
CA SER A 255 7.46 -6.03 13.34
C SER A 255 6.09 -5.98 14.02
N GLY A 256 5.09 -6.67 13.48
CA GLY A 256 3.69 -6.53 13.91
C GLY A 256 3.03 -5.24 13.39
N TRP A 257 3.57 -4.65 12.32
CA TRP A 257 3.06 -3.43 11.70
C TRP A 257 1.56 -3.51 11.37
N ARG A 258 0.89 -2.35 11.49
CA ARG A 258 -0.49 -2.16 11.06
C ARG A 258 -0.63 -0.83 10.32
N PRO A 259 -1.57 -0.72 9.36
CA PRO A 259 -1.90 0.56 8.75
C PRO A 259 -2.25 1.56 9.85
N THR A 260 -1.47 2.62 9.96
CA THR A 260 -1.75 3.74 10.86
C THR A 260 -2.40 4.83 10.02
N PRO A 261 -3.60 5.33 10.38
CA PRO A 261 -4.20 6.46 9.68
C PRO A 261 -3.21 7.61 9.59
N LEU A 262 -2.90 8.04 8.37
CA LEU A 262 -1.99 9.15 8.11
C LEU A 262 -2.79 10.45 8.16
N GLU A 263 -2.30 11.41 8.94
CA GLU A 263 -2.76 12.79 8.81
C GLU A 263 -2.18 13.35 7.50
N LEU A 264 -3.05 13.53 6.51
CA LEU A 264 -2.63 13.95 5.17
C LEU A 264 -2.22 15.42 5.17
N ALA A 265 -1.02 15.68 4.66
CA ALA A 265 -0.54 17.03 4.46
C ALA A 265 -1.23 17.72 3.29
N LYS A 266 -1.37 19.03 3.39
CA LYS A 266 -1.85 19.86 2.30
C LYS A 266 -0.81 19.84 1.17
N TRP A 267 -1.28 19.70 -0.06
CA TRP A 267 -0.42 19.84 -1.23
C TRP A 267 0.07 21.29 -1.34
N PRO A 268 1.29 21.52 -1.84
CA PRO A 268 1.78 22.88 -2.07
C PRO A 268 0.88 23.61 -3.08
N GLU A 269 0.71 24.91 -2.88
CA GLU A 269 0.05 25.79 -3.85
C GLU A 269 1.03 26.19 -4.97
N PRO A 270 0.55 26.65 -6.16
CA PRO A 270 1.41 27.00 -7.29
C PRO A 270 2.56 27.97 -6.95
N GLU A 271 2.34 28.91 -6.02
CA GLU A 271 3.33 29.88 -5.59
C GLU A 271 4.49 29.24 -4.81
N GLU A 272 4.30 28.02 -4.30
CA GLU A 272 5.28 27.23 -3.54
C GLU A 272 6.05 26.22 -4.42
N PHE A 273 5.74 26.11 -5.72
CA PHE A 273 6.34 25.09 -6.58
C PHE A 273 7.83 25.32 -6.86
N VAL A 274 8.23 26.59 -6.98
CA VAL A 274 9.61 26.95 -7.29
C VAL A 274 10.44 26.97 -6.01
N ILE A 275 11.37 26.03 -5.90
CA ILE A 275 12.39 26.01 -4.86
C ILE A 275 13.39 27.12 -5.16
N ASN A 276 13.71 27.94 -4.15
CA ASN A 276 14.64 29.07 -4.22
C ASN A 276 14.37 29.99 -5.43
N PRO A 277 13.22 30.68 -5.51
CA PRO A 277 12.84 31.47 -6.69
C PRO A 277 13.80 32.63 -7.02
N LYS A 278 14.66 33.04 -6.08
CA LYS A 278 15.69 34.07 -6.26
C LYS A 278 17.08 33.50 -6.62
N GLY A 279 17.21 32.17 -6.66
CA GLY A 279 18.45 31.48 -6.99
C GLY A 279 18.78 31.54 -8.49
N SER A 280 20.02 31.21 -8.83
CA SER A 280 20.42 30.96 -10.22
C SER A 280 19.92 29.59 -10.69
N ASN A 281 19.74 29.40 -11.99
CA ASN A 281 19.44 28.09 -12.56
C ASN A 281 20.62 27.12 -12.35
N PRO A 282 20.36 25.84 -12.00
CA PRO A 282 21.43 24.84 -11.94
C PRO A 282 21.95 24.49 -13.33
N THR A 283 23.13 23.86 -13.36
CA THR A 283 23.68 23.21 -14.57
C THR A 283 23.82 21.73 -14.27
N PHE A 284 23.18 20.89 -15.09
CA PHE A 284 23.19 19.43 -14.90
C PHE A 284 23.93 18.73 -16.04
N ASN A 285 24.71 17.72 -15.71
CA ASN A 285 25.33 16.82 -16.68
C ASN A 285 24.36 15.69 -17.00
N LEU A 286 23.49 15.93 -17.98
CA LEU A 286 22.44 14.98 -18.31
C LEU A 286 22.98 13.78 -19.11
N ARG A 287 22.83 12.57 -18.57
CA ARG A 287 22.97 11.34 -19.35
C ARG A 287 21.81 11.26 -20.34
N ASP A 288 22.12 10.95 -21.60
CA ASP A 288 21.16 10.90 -22.72
C ASP A 288 20.33 12.18 -22.91
N GLY A 289 20.85 13.33 -22.45
CA GLY A 289 20.13 14.62 -22.50
C GLY A 289 18.85 14.64 -21.65
N ARG A 290 18.75 13.75 -20.65
CA ARG A 290 17.52 13.58 -19.88
C ARG A 290 17.73 13.23 -18.41
N TYR A 291 18.67 12.36 -18.10
CA TYR A 291 18.79 11.79 -16.76
C TYR A 291 19.85 12.55 -15.96
N VAL A 292 19.45 13.12 -14.84
CA VAL A 292 20.33 13.84 -13.92
C VAL A 292 20.66 12.94 -12.72
N PRO A 293 21.94 12.80 -12.31
CA PRO A 293 22.29 12.06 -11.11
C PRO A 293 21.69 12.71 -9.86
N ALA A 294 21.18 11.90 -8.93
CA ALA A 294 20.61 12.37 -7.66
C ALA A 294 21.54 13.35 -6.91
N LYS A 295 22.86 13.09 -6.92
CA LYS A 295 23.86 13.94 -6.28
C LYS A 295 23.92 15.35 -6.86
N GLU A 296 23.71 15.53 -8.17
CA GLU A 296 23.71 16.86 -8.78
C GLU A 296 22.46 17.64 -8.38
N VAL A 297 21.32 16.96 -8.22
CA VAL A 297 20.09 17.58 -7.69
C VAL A 297 20.29 18.05 -6.25
N VAL A 298 20.94 17.24 -5.41
CA VAL A 298 21.31 17.65 -4.04
C VAL A 298 22.22 18.86 -4.06
N GLN A 299 23.26 18.86 -4.90
CA GLN A 299 24.18 19.99 -5.02
C GLN A 299 23.44 21.28 -5.46
N ALA A 300 22.46 21.16 -6.35
CA ALA A 300 21.62 22.29 -6.76
C ALA A 300 20.78 22.83 -5.59
N LEU A 301 20.20 21.94 -4.77
CA LEU A 301 19.47 22.34 -3.56
C LEU A 301 20.37 23.03 -2.54
N GLU A 302 21.56 22.48 -2.27
CA GLU A 302 22.55 23.04 -1.33
C GLU A 302 23.10 24.40 -1.80
N SER A 303 23.22 24.59 -3.11
CA SER A 303 23.67 25.84 -3.73
C SER A 303 22.57 26.91 -3.83
N ASN A 304 21.39 26.65 -3.25
CA ASN A 304 20.19 27.49 -3.35
C ASN A 304 19.80 27.81 -4.80
N ASN A 305 19.99 26.87 -5.73
CA ASN A 305 19.57 27.05 -7.12
C ASN A 305 18.05 27.05 -7.26
N LYS A 306 17.58 27.76 -8.28
CA LYS A 306 16.16 27.84 -8.67
C LYS A 306 15.76 26.60 -9.48
N LEU A 307 14.86 25.78 -8.95
CA LEU A 307 14.33 24.59 -9.63
C LEU A 307 12.97 24.16 -9.07
N ILE A 308 12.31 23.26 -9.79
CA ILE A 308 11.10 22.54 -9.36
C ILE A 308 11.45 21.06 -9.30
N ILE A 309 11.01 20.39 -8.24
CA ILE A 309 11.11 18.93 -8.13
C ILE A 309 9.70 18.35 -8.18
N LEU A 310 9.44 17.42 -9.11
CA LEU A 310 8.14 16.77 -9.29
C LEU A 310 8.18 15.32 -8.81
N ASP A 311 7.32 14.99 -7.85
CA ASP A 311 7.06 13.61 -7.45
C ASP A 311 5.95 13.02 -8.33
N THR A 312 6.32 12.09 -9.21
CA THR A 312 5.37 11.56 -10.20
C THR A 312 4.61 10.31 -9.75
N ARG A 313 4.83 9.89 -8.50
CA ARG A 313 4.14 8.75 -7.87
C ARG A 313 2.71 9.10 -7.44
N PRO A 314 1.90 8.12 -7.00
CA PRO A 314 0.61 8.41 -6.37
C PRO A 314 0.75 9.36 -5.18
N GLY A 315 -0.29 10.15 -4.91
CA GLY A 315 -0.27 11.13 -3.82
C GLY A 315 0.06 10.53 -2.45
N SER A 316 -0.33 9.28 -2.22
CA SER A 316 0.01 8.51 -1.03
C SER A 316 1.51 8.31 -0.82
N ALA A 317 2.27 8.13 -1.91
CA ALA A 317 3.71 7.97 -1.88
C ALA A 317 4.37 9.25 -1.36
N TRP A 318 3.93 10.39 -1.89
CA TRP A 318 4.36 11.72 -1.46
C TRP A 318 4.00 11.97 0.02
N GLN A 319 2.79 11.60 0.46
CA GLN A 319 2.36 11.76 1.86
C GLN A 319 3.25 10.97 2.82
N ARG A 320 3.70 9.78 2.42
CA ARG A 320 4.61 8.95 3.23
C ARG A 320 6.02 9.50 3.29
N ILE A 321 6.61 9.76 2.12
CA ILE A 321 8.00 10.17 2.00
C ILE A 321 8.24 10.82 0.64
N HIS A 322 8.87 11.98 0.57
CA HIS A 322 9.21 12.67 -0.67
C HIS A 322 10.53 13.44 -0.55
N ILE A 323 11.11 13.84 -1.68
CA ILE A 323 12.28 14.74 -1.69
C ILE A 323 11.85 16.12 -1.15
N PRO A 324 12.63 16.79 -0.28
CA PRO A 324 12.26 18.08 0.29
C PRO A 324 11.86 19.11 -0.78
N GLY A 325 10.73 19.77 -0.57
CA GLY A 325 10.19 20.76 -1.52
C GLY A 325 9.55 20.16 -2.78
N ALA A 326 9.51 18.83 -2.94
CA ALA A 326 8.87 18.21 -4.11
C ALA A 326 7.36 18.48 -4.17
N VAL A 327 6.88 18.71 -5.38
CA VAL A 327 5.49 18.94 -5.73
C VAL A 327 4.87 17.63 -6.25
N PRO A 328 3.74 17.17 -5.71
CA PRO A 328 3.08 15.97 -6.21
C PRO A 328 2.47 16.22 -7.60
N MET A 329 2.95 15.48 -8.60
CA MET A 329 2.41 15.43 -9.97
C MET A 329 2.20 13.98 -10.42
N PRO A 330 1.21 13.25 -9.83
CA PRO A 330 1.02 11.84 -10.12
C PRO A 330 0.80 11.57 -11.62
N TYR A 331 1.49 10.55 -12.15
CA TYR A 331 1.53 10.25 -13.59
C TYR A 331 0.16 10.04 -14.26
N TYR A 332 -0.86 9.66 -13.48
CA TYR A 332 -2.23 9.37 -13.91
C TYR A 332 -3.17 10.59 -13.92
N ARG A 333 -2.70 11.75 -13.43
CA ARG A 333 -3.47 13.00 -13.51
C ARG A 333 -3.34 13.62 -14.89
N ASP A 334 -4.28 14.51 -15.21
CA ASP A 334 -4.19 15.35 -16.41
C ASP A 334 -2.95 16.24 -16.32
N LYS A 335 -1.94 15.85 -17.10
CA LYS A 335 -0.62 16.50 -17.13
C LYS A 335 -0.69 17.89 -17.76
N SER A 336 -1.66 18.14 -18.64
CA SER A 336 -1.84 19.43 -19.30
C SER A 336 -2.32 20.49 -18.31
N ARG A 337 -3.26 20.12 -17.44
CA ARG A 337 -3.78 21.04 -16.40
C ARG A 337 -2.72 21.43 -15.37
N ILE A 338 -1.85 20.51 -14.96
CA ILE A 338 -0.77 20.84 -14.01
C ILE A 338 0.28 21.73 -14.67
N ALA A 339 0.57 21.52 -15.96
CA ALA A 339 1.51 22.34 -16.71
C ALA A 339 1.08 23.81 -16.86
N GLU A 340 -0.19 24.16 -16.62
CA GLU A 340 -0.65 25.56 -16.59
C GLU A 340 -0.09 26.34 -15.39
N TYR A 341 0.30 25.63 -14.32
CA TYR A 341 0.82 26.22 -13.08
C TYR A 341 2.35 26.18 -12.99
N LEU A 342 3.02 25.52 -13.94
CA LEU A 342 4.47 25.44 -13.97
C LEU A 342 5.04 26.60 -14.81
N PRO A 343 6.08 27.30 -14.33
CA PRO A 343 6.73 28.33 -15.11
C PRO A 343 7.52 27.73 -16.27
N ASN A 344 7.36 28.30 -17.46
CA ASN A 344 8.14 27.97 -18.66
C ASN A 344 9.11 29.12 -19.01
N ASP A 345 9.93 29.51 -18.02
CA ASP A 345 10.80 30.71 -18.01
C ASP A 345 12.28 30.37 -17.73
N ASP A 346 12.76 29.28 -18.34
CA ASP A 346 14.07 28.65 -18.11
C ASP A 346 14.27 28.02 -16.71
N THR A 347 13.29 28.07 -15.82
CA THR A 347 13.33 27.32 -14.56
C THR A 347 13.47 25.81 -14.84
N TRP A 348 14.42 25.15 -14.17
CA TRP A 348 14.63 23.71 -14.29
C TRP A 348 13.52 22.94 -13.59
N ILE A 349 12.99 21.91 -14.26
CA ILE A 349 11.98 21.00 -13.71
C ILE A 349 12.56 19.59 -13.71
N VAL A 350 12.75 19.03 -12.52
CA VAL A 350 13.31 17.70 -12.34
C VAL A 350 12.24 16.77 -11.78
N ALA A 351 11.95 15.67 -12.46
CA ALA A 351 10.95 14.70 -12.03
C ALA A 351 11.58 13.41 -11.50
N TYR A 352 10.91 12.72 -10.60
CA TYR A 352 11.31 11.37 -10.17
C TYR A 352 10.09 10.47 -9.96
N CYS A 353 10.31 9.16 -9.95
CA CYS A 353 9.36 8.18 -9.45
C CYS A 353 10.05 7.19 -8.50
N ALA A 354 9.35 6.13 -8.09
CA ALA A 354 9.87 5.10 -7.19
C ALA A 354 11.05 4.37 -7.85
N CYS A 355 10.76 3.80 -9.02
CA CYS A 355 11.71 3.22 -9.94
C CYS A 355 12.36 4.30 -10.81
N PRO A 356 13.43 4.01 -11.57
CA PRO A 356 14.24 5.07 -12.14
C PRO A 356 13.47 5.97 -13.13
N HIS A 357 12.73 5.40 -14.10
CA HIS A 357 12.31 6.20 -15.26
C HIS A 357 10.82 6.14 -15.65
N ALA A 358 10.02 5.15 -15.27
CA ALA A 358 8.73 4.92 -15.95
C ALA A 358 7.70 6.07 -15.81
N ALA A 359 7.32 6.43 -14.58
CA ALA A 359 6.36 7.50 -14.33
C ALA A 359 6.97 8.90 -14.57
N SER A 360 8.23 9.09 -14.19
CA SER A 360 8.97 10.33 -14.40
C SER A 360 9.17 10.64 -15.88
N ASP A 361 9.53 9.66 -16.71
CA ASP A 361 9.62 9.84 -18.17
C ASP A 361 8.27 10.15 -18.79
N SER A 362 7.22 9.48 -18.33
CA SER A 362 5.85 9.74 -18.79
C SER A 362 5.45 11.20 -18.57
N VAL A 363 5.84 11.80 -17.44
CA VAL A 363 5.59 13.22 -17.13
C VAL A 363 6.53 14.15 -17.90
N VAL A 364 7.83 13.87 -17.91
CA VAL A 364 8.83 14.72 -18.60
C VAL A 364 8.63 14.74 -20.12
N ASN A 365 8.23 13.61 -20.73
CA ASN A 365 7.86 13.57 -22.14
C ASN A 365 6.69 14.52 -22.45
N HIS A 366 5.69 14.55 -21.58
CA HIS A 366 4.54 15.44 -21.74
C HIS A 366 4.97 16.91 -21.63
N LEU A 367 5.75 17.27 -20.60
CA LEU A 367 6.26 18.63 -20.44
C LEU A 367 7.11 19.07 -21.64
N ARG A 368 8.01 18.21 -22.13
CA ARG A 368 8.80 18.51 -23.35
C ARG A 368 7.92 18.72 -24.57
N SER A 369 6.82 17.96 -24.71
CA SER A 369 5.87 18.16 -25.82
C SER A 369 5.12 19.50 -25.75
N LEU A 370 5.02 20.10 -24.56
CA LEU A 370 4.47 21.44 -24.33
C LEU A 370 5.54 22.55 -24.42
N GLY A 371 6.78 22.21 -24.78
CA GLY A 371 7.86 23.17 -25.01
C GLY A 371 8.75 23.48 -23.81
N TYR A 372 8.62 22.74 -22.70
CA TYR A 372 9.51 22.88 -21.55
C TYR A 372 10.90 22.31 -21.87
N LYS A 373 11.89 23.19 -22.05
CA LYS A 373 13.25 22.81 -22.48
C LYS A 373 14.10 22.27 -21.33
N ASN A 374 14.03 22.91 -20.16
CA ASN A 374 14.87 22.60 -19.00
C ASN A 374 14.19 21.56 -18.12
N THR A 375 14.12 20.33 -18.62
CA THR A 375 13.49 19.20 -17.93
C THR A 375 14.44 18.02 -17.81
N ALA A 376 14.46 17.38 -16.64
CA ALA A 376 15.25 16.18 -16.38
C ALA A 376 14.49 15.16 -15.52
N VAL A 377 14.97 13.92 -15.53
CA VAL A 377 14.54 12.86 -14.63
C VAL A 377 15.69 12.50 -13.69
N ILE A 378 15.44 12.39 -12.38
CA ILE A 378 16.43 11.84 -11.44
C ILE A 378 16.71 10.40 -11.83
N ASP A 379 17.94 10.11 -12.23
CA ASP A 379 18.30 8.87 -12.90
C ASP A 379 18.00 7.63 -12.04
N GLU A 380 18.26 7.72 -10.74
CA GLU A 380 18.18 6.59 -9.84
C GLU A 380 16.79 6.37 -9.21
N GLY A 381 15.89 7.36 -9.27
CA GLY A 381 14.61 7.35 -8.55
C GLY A 381 14.75 7.50 -7.03
N ILE A 382 13.62 7.63 -6.33
CA ILE A 382 13.64 7.92 -4.88
C ILE A 382 14.03 6.71 -4.01
N LEU A 383 13.82 5.47 -4.46
CA LEU A 383 14.24 4.29 -3.69
C LEU A 383 15.76 4.28 -3.51
N LYS A 384 16.51 4.56 -4.59
CA LYS A 384 17.96 4.68 -4.51
C LYS A 384 18.41 5.96 -3.80
N TRP A 385 17.69 7.07 -3.97
CA TRP A 385 17.92 8.30 -3.20
C TRP A 385 17.93 8.04 -1.68
N ILE A 386 16.97 7.25 -1.18
CA ILE A 386 16.88 6.85 0.22
C ILE A 386 18.04 5.94 0.61
N GLU A 387 18.37 4.94 -0.22
CA GLU A 387 19.51 4.03 0.03
C GLU A 387 20.85 4.80 0.12
N MET A 388 20.98 5.90 -0.63
CA MET A 388 22.14 6.80 -0.59
C MET A 388 22.18 7.71 0.64
N GLY A 389 21.17 7.65 1.52
CA GLY A 389 21.09 8.47 2.73
C GLY A 389 20.77 9.95 2.46
N LEU A 390 20.18 10.26 1.30
CA LEU A 390 19.86 11.63 0.92
C LEU A 390 18.59 12.14 1.61
N PRO A 391 18.42 13.47 1.77
CA PRO A 391 17.32 14.05 2.54
C PRO A 391 15.93 13.72 1.99
N VAL A 392 14.99 13.48 2.90
CA VAL A 392 13.56 13.19 2.61
C VAL A 392 12.68 13.88 3.65
N GLU A 393 11.44 14.14 3.30
CA GLU A 393 10.39 14.66 4.19
C GLU A 393 9.19 13.71 4.18
N ALA A 394 8.50 13.56 5.31
CA ALA A 394 7.15 13.02 5.35
C ALA A 394 6.13 14.16 5.26
N GLY A 395 4.90 13.88 4.82
CA GLY A 395 3.87 14.92 4.63
C GLY A 395 3.72 15.88 5.83
N LYS A 396 3.78 15.35 7.06
CA LYS A 396 3.60 16.15 8.29
C LYS A 396 4.81 17.01 8.67
N ASP A 397 6.01 16.72 8.16
CA ASP A 397 7.23 17.41 8.61
C ASP A 397 7.30 18.89 8.18
N LYS A 398 6.46 19.31 7.20
CA LYS A 398 6.31 20.73 6.85
C LYS A 398 5.70 21.58 7.98
N ALA A 399 4.95 20.99 8.92
CA ALA A 399 4.29 21.75 9.98
C ALA A 399 5.23 22.17 11.14
N ASN A 400 6.43 21.59 11.24
CA ASN A 400 7.35 21.80 12.36
C ASN A 400 8.60 22.64 12.03
N LYS A 401 8.73 23.16 10.81
CA LYS A 401 9.75 24.17 10.48
C LYS A 401 9.14 25.56 10.66
N LYS A 402 9.15 26.05 11.92
CA LYS A 402 8.92 27.46 12.25
C LYS A 402 10.23 28.15 12.57
#